data_AF-H9BVB7-F1
#
_entry.id   AF-H9BVB7-F1
#
_cell.length_a   1.000
_cell.length_b   1.000
_cell.length_c   1.000
_cell.angle_alpha   90.00
_cell.angle_beta   90.00
_cell.angle_gamma   90.00
#
_symmetry.space_group_name_H-M   'P 1'
#
loop_
_entity.id
_entity.type
_entity.pdbx_description
1 polymer ?
#
loop_
_entity_poly.entity_id
_entity_poly.type
_entity_poly.pdbx_seq_one_letter_code
_entity_poly.pdbx_strand_id
1 'polypeptide(L)' 'ILKHIADYLVASMKNQVLLHGVIFLEPITGNRLQGNEARRTRLFKSIIGDDIYNRVIIATTMWNQLQDRSYGV' A
#
# COMPACT_ATOMS: atom_id res chain seq x y z
N ILE A 1 -4.89 -1.15 -12.93
CA ILE A 1 -5.07 -0.81 -11.48
C ILE A 1 -5.06 0.70 -11.21
N LEU A 2 -4.02 1.46 -11.59
CA LEU A 2 -3.93 2.91 -11.29
C LEU A 2 -5.11 3.72 -11.83
N LYS A 3 -5.60 3.41 -13.04
CA LYS A 3 -6.80 4.05 -13.61
C LYS A 3 -8.03 3.85 -12.72
N HIS A 4 -8.27 2.65 -12.21
CA HIS A 4 -9.40 2.38 -11.31
C HIS A 4 -9.28 3.15 -10.00
N ILE A 5 -8.07 3.30 -9.46
CA ILE A 5 -7.83 4.11 -8.26
C ILE A 5 -8.16 5.58 -8.56
N ALA A 6 -7.70 6.10 -9.70
CA ALA A 6 -8.00 7.47 -10.11
C ALA A 6 -9.50 7.71 -10.33
N ASP A 7 -10.18 6.81 -11.04
CA ASP A 7 -11.62 6.89 -11.31
C ASP A 7 -12.42 6.86 -9.99
N TYR A 8 -12.02 6.00 -9.04
CA TYR A 8 -12.62 5.94 -7.71
C TYR A 8 -12.39 7.23 -6.91
N LEU A 9 -11.17 7.75 -6.87
CA LEU A 9 -10.84 8.98 -6.14
C LEU A 9 -11.62 10.18 -6.69
N VAL A 10 -11.74 10.30 -8.01
CA VAL A 10 -12.53 11.35 -8.66
C VAL A 10 -14.01 11.24 -8.27
N ALA A 11 -14.59 10.03 -8.31
CA ALA A 11 -15.97 9.82 -7.90
C ALA A 11 -16.18 10.12 -6.41
N SER A 12 -15.27 9.67 -5.55
CA SER A 12 -15.27 9.90 -4.10
C SER A 12 -15.23 11.38 -3.76
N MET A 13 -14.34 12.15 -4.40
CA MET A 13 -14.23 13.60 -4.20
C MET A 13 -15.49 14.35 -4.61
N LYS A 14 -16.14 13.96 -5.72
CA LYS A 14 -17.43 14.54 -6.13
C LYS A 14 -18.54 14.32 -5.09
N ASN A 15 -18.44 13.21 -4.34
CA ASN A 15 -19.35 12.87 -3.24
C ASN A 15 -18.88 13.40 -1.87
N GLN A 16 -17.91 14.33 -1.84
CA GLN A 16 -17.33 14.91 -0.63
C GLN A 16 -16.64 13.90 0.31
N VAL A 17 -16.29 12.72 -0.19
CA VAL A 17 -15.47 11.75 0.54
C VAL A 17 -14.01 11.98 0.14
N LEU A 18 -13.27 12.65 1.01
CA LEU A 18 -11.87 13.00 0.79
C LEU A 18 -10.93 11.87 1.22
N LEU A 19 -9.83 11.70 0.49
CA LEU A 19 -8.76 10.78 0.87
C LEU A 19 -8.08 11.30 2.16
N HIS A 20 -8.23 10.57 3.26
CA HIS A 20 -7.60 10.93 4.53
C HIS A 20 -6.17 10.38 4.66
N GLY A 21 -5.92 9.17 4.18
CA GLY A 21 -4.65 8.48 4.31
C GLY A 21 -4.60 7.19 3.49
N VAL A 22 -3.44 6.55 3.46
CA VAL A 22 -3.18 5.34 2.65
C VAL A 22 -2.55 4.26 3.51
N ILE A 23 -3.02 3.01 3.39
CA ILE A 23 -2.41 1.84 4.02
C ILE A 23 -1.80 0.97 2.92
N PHE A 24 -0.48 0.81 2.95
CA PHE A 24 0.24 -0.14 2.10
C PHE A 24 0.34 -1.47 2.83
N LEU A 25 -0.17 -2.52 2.18
CA LEU A 25 -0.17 -3.88 2.72
C LEU A 25 0.93 -4.70 2.04
N GLU A 26 1.81 -5.29 2.84
CA GLU A 26 2.88 -6.18 2.39
C GLU A 26 2.78 -7.53 3.11
N PRO A 27 3.04 -8.68 2.45
CA PRO A 27 3.14 -9.96 3.16
C PRO A 27 4.26 -9.95 4.20
N ILE A 28 3.99 -10.42 5.42
CA ILE A 28 5.02 -10.54 6.47
C ILE A 28 6.13 -11.53 6.08
N THR A 29 5.81 -12.49 5.21
CA THR A 29 6.74 -13.50 4.68
C THR A 29 7.63 -12.98 3.55
N GLY A 30 7.46 -11.72 3.14
CA GLY A 30 8.26 -11.08 2.11
C GLY A 30 9.68 -10.76 2.59
N ASN A 31 10.64 -11.62 2.31
CA ASN A 31 12.04 -11.41 2.70
C ASN A 31 12.74 -10.26 1.93
N ARG A 32 12.22 -9.87 0.77
CA ARG A 32 12.73 -8.78 -0.06
C ARG A 32 11.59 -8.08 -0.79
N LEU A 33 11.67 -6.75 -0.88
CA LEU A 33 10.85 -5.97 -1.80
C LEU A 33 11.27 -6.30 -3.24
N GLN A 34 10.43 -7.05 -3.95
CA GLN A 34 10.67 -7.39 -5.35
C GLN A 34 10.60 -6.14 -6.24
N GLY A 35 11.21 -6.20 -7.44
CA GLY A 35 11.34 -5.04 -8.33
C GLY A 35 10.01 -4.35 -8.67
N ASN A 36 8.94 -5.12 -8.86
CA ASN A 36 7.61 -4.57 -9.13
C ASN A 36 7.02 -3.82 -7.92
N GLU A 37 7.15 -4.38 -6.71
CA GLU A 37 6.69 -3.70 -5.49
C GLU A 37 7.50 -2.45 -5.21
N ALA A 38 8.83 -2.51 -5.37
CA ALA A 38 9.69 -1.35 -5.24
C ALA A 38 9.33 -0.24 -6.24
N ARG A 39 9.04 -0.59 -7.50
CA ARG A 39 8.61 0.36 -8.54
C ARG A 39 7.24 0.96 -8.21
N ARG A 40 6.30 0.15 -7.73
CA ARG A 40 4.97 0.59 -7.33
C ARG A 40 5.05 1.58 -6.16
N THR A 41 5.79 1.25 -5.12
CA THR A 41 5.99 2.11 -3.94
C THR A 41 6.68 3.43 -4.32
N ARG A 42 7.68 3.41 -5.20
CA ARG A 42 8.31 4.64 -5.72
C ARG A 42 7.34 5.51 -6.51
N LEU A 43 6.51 4.91 -7.35
CA LEU A 43 5.49 5.64 -8.10
C LEU A 43 4.48 6.29 -7.16
N PHE A 44 3.98 5.54 -6.18
CA PHE A 44 3.09 6.10 -5.16
C PHE A 44 3.78 7.26 -4.45
N LYS A 45 5.00 7.07 -3.94
CA LYS A 45 5.81 8.14 -3.33
C LYS A 45 5.83 9.42 -4.17
N SER A 46 6.04 9.30 -5.49
CA SER A 46 6.07 10.46 -6.41
C SER A 46 4.72 11.14 -6.64
N ILE A 47 3.60 10.43 -6.49
CA ILE A 47 2.25 10.96 -6.71
C ILE A 47 1.73 11.69 -5.48
N ILE A 48 1.95 11.12 -4.29
CA ILE A 48 1.33 11.61 -3.05
C ILE A 48 2.11 12.74 -2.37
N GLY A 49 3.42 12.87 -2.63
CA GLY A 49 4.25 13.92 -2.01
C GLY A 49 4.66 13.58 -0.57
N ASP A 50 5.72 14.23 -0.11
CA ASP A 50 6.30 13.98 1.22
C ASP A 50 5.45 14.56 2.37
N ASP A 51 4.58 15.53 2.05
CA ASP A 51 3.73 16.28 2.97
C ASP A 51 2.65 15.44 3.66
N ILE A 52 2.29 14.28 3.08
CA ILE A 52 1.25 13.41 3.62
C ILE A 52 1.77 12.15 4.30
N TYR A 53 3.08 11.99 4.51
CA TYR A 53 3.65 10.76 5.09
C TYR A 53 3.15 10.47 6.51
N ASN A 54 2.73 11.51 7.24
CA ASN A 54 2.06 11.34 8.54
C ASN A 54 0.70 10.61 8.46
N ARG A 55 0.16 10.41 7.25
CA ARG A 55 -1.10 9.73 6.94
C ARG A 55 -0.89 8.47 6.10
N VAL A 56 0.36 8.00 5.99
CA VAL A 56 0.71 6.76 5.29
C VAL A 56 1.14 5.72 6.32
N ILE A 57 0.48 4.56 6.28
CA ILE A 57 0.81 3.41 7.13
C ILE A 57 1.31 2.27 6.24
N ILE A 58 2.42 1.64 6.63
CA ILE A 58 2.83 0.36 6.06
C ILE A 58 2.46 -0.71 7.08
N ALA A 59 1.55 -1.61 6.70
CA ALA A 59 1.09 -2.70 7.54
C ALA A 59 1.41 -4.03 6.87
N THR A 60 1.67 -5.05 7.69
CA THR A 60 1.98 -6.39 7.22
C THR A 60 0.76 -7.31 7.31
N THR A 61 0.62 -8.19 6.33
CA THR A 61 -0.47 -9.18 6.21
C THR A 61 0.07 -10.60 6.20
N MET A 62 -0.79 -11.61 6.06
CA MET A 62 -0.42 -13.04 5.99
C MET A 62 0.24 -13.61 7.26
N TRP A 63 -0.04 -13.02 8.41
CA TRP A 63 0.47 -13.48 9.72
C TRP A 63 0.14 -14.95 10.03
N ASN A 64 -0.96 -15.47 9.48
CA ASN A 64 -1.32 -16.89 9.60
C ASN A 64 -0.29 -17.84 8.97
N GLN A 65 0.53 -17.38 8.01
CA GLN A 65 1.56 -18.21 7.37
C GLN A 65 2.76 -18.49 8.27
N LEU A 66 2.97 -17.69 9.34
CA LEU A 66 4.09 -17.89 10.25
C LEU A 66 3.96 -19.17 11.11
N GLN A 67 2.82 -19.85 11.06
CA GLN A 67 2.64 -21.16 11.68
C GLN A 67 3.31 -22.29 10.89
N ASP A 68 3.61 -22.05 9.61
CA ASP A 68 4.35 -22.98 8.79
C ASP A 68 5.86 -22.81 9.03
N ARG A 69 6.51 -23.89 9.45
CA ARG A 69 7.95 -23.93 9.74
C ARG A 69 8.84 -23.53 8.56
N SER A 70 8.32 -23.62 7.33
CA SER A 70 9.02 -23.16 6.13
C SER A 70 9.06 -21.63 5.99
N TYR A 71 8.16 -20.90 6.67
CA TYR A 71 8.05 -19.44 6.64
C TYR A 71 8.37 -18.76 7.99
N GLY A 72 8.36 -19.48 9.12
CA GLY A 72 8.70 -18.95 10.45
C GLY A 72 9.02 -20.05 11.48
N VAL A 73 9.86 -19.75 12.48
CA VAL A 73 10.29 -20.72 13.53
C VAL A 73 9.23 -20.88 14.61
#